data_AF-A0A4P5Y015-F1
#
_entry.id   AF-A0A4P5Y015-F1
#
_cell.length_a   1.000
_cell.length_b   1.000
_cell.length_c   1.000
_cell.angle_alpha   90.00
_cell.angle_beta   90.00
_cell.angle_gamma   90.00
#
_symmetry.space_group_name_H-M   'P 1'
#
loop_
_entity.id
_entity.type
_entity.pdbx_description
1 polymer ?
#
loop_
_entity_poly.entity_id
_entity_poly.type
_entity_poly.pdbx_seq_one_letter_code
_entity_poly.pdbx_strand_id
1 'polypeptide(L)'
;MYKCAPAQAKLTLAVAMGRAWFFALALGCIFSLGACTTPPGISVLAVDVVEVGSTANQVAIRLQLTNPTKVAIRIDTWNYSVRVREDQVYSGQWVAAITIPPESRLLTAIPAVVPIQNQPGPESPWSIDGSLRYLETSRFSQLLYDLGLNRPSAPFTASGPGMGSGGTIPSAG
;
A
#
# COMPACT_ATOMS: atom_id res chain seq x y z
N MET A 1 4.55 23.76 3.88
CA MET A 1 4.87 23.87 5.32
C MET A 1 3.71 23.25 6.11
N TYR A 2 3.83 22.00 6.56
CA TYR A 2 2.80 21.38 7.40
C TYR A 2 3.26 21.37 8.85
N LYS A 3 2.38 21.88 9.71
CA LYS A 3 2.56 22.22 11.12
C LYS A 3 1.99 21.06 11.94
N CYS A 4 2.83 20.20 12.51
CA CYS A 4 2.39 19.20 13.49
C CYS A 4 2.21 19.89 14.85
N ALA A 5 0.96 19.91 15.35
CA ALA A 5 0.63 20.33 16.70
C ALA A 5 0.67 19.12 17.65
N PRO A 6 1.28 19.21 18.85
CA PRO A 6 1.20 18.14 19.83
C PRO A 6 -0.07 18.28 20.69
N ALA A 7 -0.82 17.17 20.80
CA ALA A 7 -1.91 17.01 21.75
C ALA A 7 -1.36 16.86 23.17
N GLN A 8 -1.78 17.72 24.09
CA GLN A 8 -1.43 17.61 25.51
C GLN A 8 -2.44 16.74 26.25
N ALA A 9 -2.03 15.53 26.63
CA ALA A 9 -2.77 14.69 27.57
C ALA A 9 -2.41 15.11 29.00
N LYS A 10 -3.40 15.61 29.75
CA LYS A 10 -3.30 15.79 31.21
C LYS A 10 -3.44 14.42 31.88
N LEU A 11 -2.35 13.92 32.45
CA LEU A 11 -2.36 12.73 33.32
C LEU A 11 -2.34 13.19 34.78
N THR A 12 -3.45 13.00 35.49
CA THR A 12 -3.56 13.25 36.93
C THR A 12 -3.06 12.02 37.67
N LEU A 13 -1.90 12.13 38.35
CA LEU A 13 -1.29 11.05 39.13
C LEU A 13 -1.86 11.05 40.56
N ALA A 14 -2.53 9.96 40.96
CA ALA A 14 -2.84 9.67 42.35
C ALA A 14 -1.67 8.91 42.99
N VAL A 15 -1.13 9.47 44.07
CA VAL A 15 -0.05 8.90 44.88
C VAL A 15 -0.65 7.89 45.87
N ALA A 16 -0.19 6.64 45.82
CA ALA A 16 -0.35 5.69 46.91
C ALA A 16 1.00 5.00 47.18
N MET A 17 1.54 5.28 48.37
CA MET A 17 2.79 4.75 48.90
C MET A 17 2.66 3.26 49.24
N GLY A 18 3.60 2.45 48.77
CA GLY A 18 3.81 1.06 49.19
C GLY A 18 5.28 0.70 49.09
N ARG A 19 5.89 0.40 50.24
CA ARG A 19 7.32 0.13 50.44
C ARG A 19 7.77 -1.18 49.79
N ALA A 20 9.07 -1.22 49.49
CA ALA A 20 9.89 -2.37 49.13
C ALA A 20 9.78 -2.80 47.66
N TRP A 21 10.90 -2.65 46.94
CA TRP A 21 11.54 -3.62 46.03
C TRP A 21 12.74 -2.89 45.39
N PHE A 22 13.84 -2.83 46.14
CA PHE A 22 15.16 -2.54 45.59
C PHE A 22 15.60 -3.78 44.81
N PHE A 23 15.65 -3.72 43.46
CA PHE A 23 16.39 -4.59 42.51
C PHE A 23 15.63 -4.68 41.16
N ALA A 24 15.52 -3.58 40.40
CA ALA A 24 15.10 -3.62 38.99
C ALA A 24 15.34 -2.27 38.30
N LEU A 25 16.60 -1.83 38.14
CA LEU A 25 16.90 -0.52 37.54
C LEU A 25 18.08 -0.59 36.57
N ALA A 26 17.94 -1.37 35.49
CA ALA A 26 18.90 -1.34 34.37
C ALA A 26 18.35 -1.90 33.04
N LEU A 27 17.03 -1.89 32.81
CA LEU A 27 16.45 -2.49 31.60
C LEU A 27 15.27 -1.67 31.09
N GLY A 28 15.50 -0.60 30.31
CA GLY A 28 14.34 0.17 29.82
C GLY A 28 14.57 1.39 28.95
N CYS A 29 15.64 1.48 28.14
CA CYS A 29 15.84 2.62 27.22
C CYS A 29 16.56 2.25 25.90
N ILE A 30 16.15 1.16 25.20
CA ILE A 30 16.78 0.76 23.92
C ILE A 30 15.76 0.62 22.75
N PHE A 31 14.60 1.28 22.77
CA PHE A 31 13.60 1.10 21.69
C PHE A 31 12.99 2.40 21.14
N SER A 32 13.81 3.34 20.67
CA SER A 32 13.25 4.54 20.00
C SER A 32 14.09 5.13 18.86
N LEU A 33 14.97 4.34 18.23
CA LEU A 33 15.59 4.72 16.94
C LEU A 33 14.86 4.01 15.79
N GLY A 34 13.54 4.20 15.72
CA GLY A 34 12.78 3.83 14.52
C GLY A 34 13.18 4.76 13.39
N ALA A 35 14.00 4.28 12.45
CA ALA A 35 14.28 4.97 11.20
C ALA A 35 12.93 5.25 10.50
N CYS A 36 12.55 6.51 10.42
CA CYS A 36 11.27 6.93 9.87
C CYS A 36 11.37 6.95 8.33
N THR A 37 11.39 5.77 7.72
CA THR A 37 11.24 5.63 6.26
C THR A 37 9.79 5.93 5.90
N THR A 38 9.56 6.93 5.06
CA THR A 38 8.19 7.31 4.65
C THR A 38 7.77 6.46 3.45
N PRO A 39 6.77 5.57 3.58
CA PRO A 39 6.34 4.72 2.48
C PRO A 39 5.70 5.55 1.34
N PRO A 40 5.67 5.02 0.10
CA PRO A 40 4.91 5.65 -0.97
C PRO A 40 3.42 5.66 -0.63
N GLY A 41 2.74 6.76 -0.95
CA GLY A 41 1.28 6.85 -0.86
C GLY A 41 0.64 6.10 -2.02
N ILE A 42 -0.38 5.29 -1.73
CA ILE A 42 -1.12 4.50 -2.72
C ILE A 42 -2.60 4.86 -2.60
N SER A 43 -3.23 5.22 -3.72
CA SER A 43 -4.67 5.47 -3.78
C SER A 43 -5.26 4.76 -4.98
N VAL A 44 -6.29 3.95 -4.77
CA VAL A 44 -7.04 3.31 -5.86
C VAL A 44 -8.11 4.30 -6.33
N LEU A 45 -8.11 4.61 -7.62
CA LEU A 45 -9.01 5.59 -8.21
C LEU A 45 -10.27 4.95 -8.75
N ALA A 46 -10.12 3.84 -9.48
CA ALA A 46 -11.21 3.17 -10.17
C ALA A 46 -10.83 1.72 -10.51
N VAL A 47 -11.85 0.93 -10.82
CA VAL A 47 -11.73 -0.44 -11.34
C VAL A 47 -12.57 -0.50 -12.60
N ASP A 48 -11.93 -0.75 -13.73
CA ASP A 48 -12.55 -0.72 -15.04
C ASP A 48 -12.54 -2.10 -15.70
N VAL A 49 -13.65 -2.50 -16.31
CA VAL A 49 -13.66 -3.65 -17.21
C VAL A 49 -13.10 -3.20 -18.55
N VAL A 50 -11.98 -3.80 -18.97
CA VAL A 50 -11.20 -3.41 -20.16
C VAL A 50 -11.56 -4.29 -21.34
N GLU A 51 -11.67 -5.58 -21.09
CA GLU A 51 -11.98 -6.58 -22.11
C GLU A 51 -12.95 -7.59 -21.55
N VAL A 52 -13.98 -7.90 -22.34
CA VAL A 52 -14.98 -8.91 -22.03
C VAL A 52 -14.73 -10.11 -22.92
N GLY A 53 -14.19 -11.18 -22.36
CA GLY A 53 -13.92 -12.44 -23.06
C GLY A 53 -15.04 -13.46 -22.89
N SER A 54 -14.98 -14.54 -23.65
CA SER A 54 -15.96 -15.64 -23.55
C SER A 54 -15.78 -16.51 -22.29
N THR A 55 -14.58 -16.50 -21.69
CA THR A 55 -14.22 -17.31 -20.51
C THR A 55 -13.85 -16.48 -19.29
N ALA A 56 -13.24 -15.31 -19.50
CA ALA A 56 -12.80 -14.41 -18.46
C ALA A 56 -12.83 -12.96 -18.95
N ASN A 57 -12.98 -12.04 -18.01
CA ASN A 57 -12.92 -10.61 -18.24
C ASN A 57 -11.61 -10.06 -17.70
N GLN A 58 -10.99 -9.15 -18.45
CA GLN A 58 -9.84 -8.40 -17.98
C GLN A 58 -10.30 -7.10 -17.34
N VAL A 59 -9.86 -6.88 -16.11
CA VAL A 59 -10.13 -5.71 -15.31
C VAL A 59 -8.84 -4.94 -15.11
N ALA A 60 -8.88 -3.61 -15.23
CA ALA A 60 -7.77 -2.72 -14.89
C ALA A 60 -8.12 -1.94 -13.63
N ILE A 61 -7.28 -2.08 -12.62
CA ILE A 61 -7.37 -1.32 -11.38
C ILE A 61 -6.48 -0.10 -11.54
N ARG A 62 -7.06 1.10 -11.58
CA ARG A 62 -6.32 2.38 -11.71
C ARG A 62 -5.85 2.84 -10.35
N LEU A 63 -4.56 3.13 -10.22
CA LEU A 63 -3.95 3.63 -9.01
C LEU A 63 -3.20 4.92 -9.26
N GLN A 64 -3.19 5.77 -8.24
CA GLN A 64 -2.29 6.90 -8.11
C GLN A 64 -1.25 6.57 -7.04
N LEU A 65 0.01 6.58 -7.45
CA LEU A 65 1.16 6.49 -6.57
C LEU A 65 1.66 7.89 -6.26
N THR A 66 2.03 8.14 -5.01
CA THR A 66 2.59 9.43 -4.57
C THR A 66 3.90 9.17 -3.85
N ASN A 67 4.97 9.83 -4.28
CA ASN A 67 6.25 9.80 -3.60
C ASN A 67 6.42 11.08 -2.77
N PRO A 68 6.28 11.03 -1.43
CA PRO A 68 6.46 12.20 -0.58
C PRO A 68 7.94 12.52 -0.30
N THR A 69 8.86 11.66 -0.75
CA THR A 69 10.28 11.76 -0.41
C THR A 69 11.06 12.53 -1.49
N LYS A 70 12.25 13.01 -1.11
CA LYS A 70 13.19 13.70 -2.01
C LYS A 70 14.03 12.77 -2.87
N VAL A 71 13.80 11.45 -2.79
CA VAL A 71 14.55 10.42 -3.51
C VAL A 71 13.59 9.62 -4.38
N ALA A 72 14.07 9.06 -5.48
CA ALA A 72 13.24 8.23 -6.33
C ALA A 72 12.91 6.90 -5.62
N ILE A 73 11.67 6.45 -5.75
CA ILE A 73 11.22 5.15 -5.21
C ILE A 73 11.01 4.20 -6.39
N ARG A 74 11.70 3.07 -6.39
CA ARG A 74 11.49 2.02 -7.41
C ARG A 74 10.44 1.04 -6.91
N ILE A 75 9.48 0.76 -7.77
CA ILE A 75 8.41 -0.18 -7.53
C ILE A 75 8.82 -1.52 -8.13
N ASP A 76 8.75 -2.56 -7.31
CA ASP A 76 9.19 -3.89 -7.70
C ASP A 76 7.98 -4.77 -8.03
N THR A 77 7.13 -5.01 -7.03
CA THR A 77 6.11 -6.05 -7.10
C THR A 77 4.83 -5.60 -6.39
N TRP A 78 3.70 -5.92 -7.00
CA TRP A 78 2.37 -5.86 -6.41
C TRP A 78 1.92 -7.25 -6.00
N ASN A 79 1.34 -7.40 -4.81
CA ASN A 79 0.63 -8.59 -4.38
C ASN A 79 -0.76 -8.16 -3.89
N TYR A 80 -1.82 -8.65 -4.52
CA TYR A 80 -3.18 -8.14 -4.28
C TYR A 80 -4.23 -9.22 -4.52
N SER A 81 -5.37 -9.02 -3.87
CA SER A 81 -6.58 -9.78 -4.06
C SER A 81 -7.73 -8.84 -4.46
N VAL A 82 -8.64 -9.35 -5.28
CA VAL A 82 -9.84 -8.65 -5.70
C VAL A 82 -11.04 -9.47 -5.25
N ARG A 83 -11.99 -8.80 -4.60
CA ARG A 83 -13.26 -9.38 -4.20
C ARG A 83 -14.40 -8.64 -4.87
N VAL A 84 -15.41 -9.39 -5.29
CA VAL A 84 -16.64 -8.89 -5.90
C VAL A 84 -17.79 -9.56 -5.18
N ARG A 85 -18.74 -8.78 -4.63
CA ARG A 85 -19.84 -9.32 -3.82
C ARG A 85 -19.33 -10.22 -2.67
N GLU A 86 -18.24 -9.81 -2.01
CA GLU A 86 -17.55 -10.52 -0.91
C GLU A 86 -16.77 -11.78 -1.31
N ASP A 87 -16.99 -12.32 -2.51
CA ASP A 87 -16.25 -13.47 -3.03
C ASP A 87 -14.88 -13.05 -3.60
N GLN A 88 -13.81 -13.76 -3.23
CA GLN A 88 -12.49 -13.54 -3.83
C GLN A 88 -12.45 -14.09 -5.26
N VAL A 89 -12.41 -13.19 -6.23
CA VAL A 89 -12.44 -13.54 -7.66
C VAL A 89 -11.06 -13.61 -8.29
N TYR A 90 -10.07 -12.97 -7.68
CA TYR A 90 -8.69 -12.94 -8.15
C TYR A 90 -7.72 -12.78 -6.97
N SER A 91 -6.56 -13.44 -7.07
CA SER A 91 -5.40 -13.18 -6.23
C SER A 91 -4.14 -13.44 -7.05
N GLY A 92 -3.17 -12.54 -6.99
CA GLY A 92 -1.98 -12.68 -7.80
C GLY A 92 -0.88 -11.67 -7.49
N GLN A 93 0.21 -11.83 -8.24
CA GLN A 93 1.38 -10.99 -8.17
C GLN A 93 1.63 -10.33 -9.54
N TRP A 94 1.96 -9.03 -9.55
CA TRP A 94 2.30 -8.31 -10.78
C TRP A 94 3.61 -7.54 -10.64
N VAL A 95 4.48 -7.64 -11.63
CA VAL A 95 5.80 -6.98 -11.66
C VAL A 95 5.68 -5.71 -12.48
N ALA A 96 5.80 -4.55 -11.83
CA ALA A 96 5.68 -3.26 -12.51
C ALA A 96 7.02 -2.69 -12.98
N ALA A 97 8.10 -2.94 -12.23
CA ALA A 97 9.45 -2.43 -12.50
C ALA A 97 9.51 -0.91 -12.83
N ILE A 98 8.57 -0.10 -12.32
CA ILE A 98 8.47 1.34 -12.57
C ILE A 98 9.21 2.14 -11.49
N THR A 99 9.60 3.38 -11.80
CA THR A 99 10.21 4.30 -10.82
C THR A 99 9.35 5.55 -10.65
N ILE A 100 9.04 5.92 -9.41
CA ILE A 100 8.32 7.15 -9.08
C ILE A 100 9.36 8.24 -8.78
N PRO A 101 9.40 9.33 -9.56
CA PRO A 101 10.31 10.45 -9.30
C PRO A 101 10.10 11.06 -7.89
N PRO A 102 11.10 11.76 -7.34
CA PRO A 102 10.95 12.52 -6.09
C PRO A 102 9.76 13.48 -6.13
N GLU A 103 9.08 13.62 -4.99
CA GLU A 103 8.01 14.62 -4.77
C GLU A 103 6.92 14.64 -5.87
N SER A 104 6.69 13.50 -6.51
CA SER A 104 5.83 13.39 -7.70
C SER A 104 4.66 12.42 -7.49
N ARG A 105 3.76 12.40 -8.48
CA ARG A 105 2.62 11.48 -8.57
C ARG A 105 2.68 10.75 -9.89
N LEU A 106 2.35 9.46 -9.87
CA LEU A 106 2.32 8.60 -11.05
C LEU A 106 0.98 7.87 -11.11
N LEU A 107 0.32 7.90 -12.27
CA LEU A 107 -0.86 7.10 -12.54
C LEU A 107 -0.44 5.79 -13.21
N THR A 108 -0.95 4.67 -12.71
CA THR A 108 -0.67 3.34 -13.25
C THR A 108 -1.93 2.49 -13.19
N ALA A 109 -1.94 1.37 -13.92
CA ALA A 109 -2.97 0.35 -13.79
C ALA A 109 -2.33 -1.01 -13.50
N ILE A 110 -2.97 -1.82 -12.64
CA ILE A 110 -2.62 -3.24 -12.45
C ILE A 110 -3.74 -4.11 -13.04
N PRO A 111 -3.40 -5.17 -13.81
CA PRO A 111 -4.40 -6.02 -14.45
C PRO A 111 -4.95 -7.08 -13.49
N ALA A 112 -6.20 -7.47 -13.62
CA ALA A 112 -6.77 -8.64 -12.95
C ALA A 112 -7.63 -9.42 -13.94
N VAL A 113 -7.61 -10.75 -13.84
CA VAL A 113 -8.42 -11.62 -14.71
C VAL A 113 -9.52 -12.23 -13.85
N VAL A 114 -10.77 -11.93 -14.19
CA VAL A 114 -11.94 -12.41 -13.44
C VAL A 114 -12.69 -13.44 -14.27
N PRO A 115 -12.93 -14.66 -13.77
CA PRO A 115 -13.72 -15.67 -14.48
C PRO A 115 -15.13 -15.15 -14.79
N ILE A 116 -15.69 -15.53 -15.95
CA ILE A 116 -17.03 -15.07 -16.38
C ILE A 116 -18.14 -15.41 -15.38
N GLN A 117 -17.99 -16.50 -14.63
CA GLN A 117 -18.93 -16.94 -13.59
C GLN A 117 -19.08 -15.89 -12.47
N ASN A 118 -18.00 -15.12 -12.25
CA ASN A 118 -17.92 -14.07 -11.25
C ASN A 118 -17.88 -12.68 -11.91
N GLN A 119 -18.43 -12.55 -13.12
CA GLN A 119 -18.42 -11.29 -13.84
C GLN A 119 -19.01 -10.17 -12.95
N PRO A 120 -18.25 -9.09 -12.73
CA PRO A 120 -18.77 -7.93 -12.03
C PRO A 120 -19.77 -7.22 -12.94
N GLY A 121 -20.99 -7.02 -12.44
CA GLY A 121 -21.94 -6.08 -13.04
C GLY A 121 -21.54 -4.64 -12.73
N PRO A 122 -22.13 -3.65 -13.43
CA PRO A 122 -21.83 -2.23 -13.21
C PRO A 122 -22.08 -1.79 -11.76
N GLU A 123 -23.10 -2.36 -11.11
CA GLU A 123 -23.49 -2.09 -9.72
C GLU A 123 -22.95 -3.14 -8.72
N SER A 124 -21.97 -3.95 -9.13
CA SER A 124 -21.40 -4.95 -8.22
C SER A 124 -20.40 -4.31 -7.28
N PRO A 125 -20.61 -4.39 -5.95
CA PRO A 125 -19.65 -3.88 -5.00
C PRO A 125 -18.35 -4.67 -5.10
N TRP A 126 -17.25 -3.95 -5.01
CA TRP A 126 -15.91 -4.52 -5.08
C TRP A 126 -15.06 -4.06 -3.91
N SER A 127 -14.09 -4.88 -3.54
CA SER A 127 -13.01 -4.50 -2.65
C SER A 127 -11.69 -5.08 -3.14
N ILE A 128 -10.61 -4.34 -2.88
CA ILE A 128 -9.25 -4.71 -3.22
C ILE A 128 -8.41 -4.50 -1.99
N ASP A 129 -7.57 -5.48 -1.70
CA ASP A 129 -6.56 -5.41 -0.67
C ASP A 129 -5.24 -5.96 -1.20
N GLY A 130 -4.13 -5.43 -0.69
CA GLY A 130 -2.83 -5.87 -1.14
C GLY A 130 -1.66 -5.13 -0.51
N SER A 131 -0.50 -5.38 -1.06
CA SER A 131 0.76 -4.74 -0.70
C SER A 131 1.61 -4.45 -1.93
N LEU A 132 2.32 -3.34 -1.84
CA LEU A 132 3.30 -2.87 -2.81
C LEU A 132 4.69 -3.04 -2.23
N ARG A 133 5.52 -3.88 -2.86
CA ARG A 133 6.96 -3.98 -2.55
C ARG A 133 7.72 -2.92 -3.33
N TYR A 134 8.56 -2.18 -2.62
CA TYR A 134 9.34 -1.09 -3.19
C TYR A 134 10.79 -1.14 -2.74
N LEU A 135 11.61 -0.33 -3.41
CA LEU A 135 13.03 -0.17 -3.21
C LEU A 135 13.32 1.31 -3.02
N GLU A 136 13.90 1.64 -1.88
CA GLU A 136 14.51 2.95 -1.68
C GLU A 136 15.87 2.98 -2.37
N THR A 137 16.16 4.06 -3.09
CA THR A 137 17.42 4.22 -3.85
C THR A 137 18.64 4.58 -2.97
N SER A 138 18.51 4.49 -1.64
CA SER A 138 19.65 4.72 -0.74
C SER A 138 20.66 3.57 -0.84
N ARG A 139 21.97 3.89 -0.78
CA ARG A 139 23.05 2.89 -0.86
C ARG A 139 22.96 1.82 0.24
N PHE A 140 22.54 2.22 1.44
CA PHE A 140 22.37 1.29 2.55
C PHE A 140 21.13 0.40 2.38
N SER A 141 20.01 0.97 1.91
CA SER A 141 18.78 0.21 1.63
C SER A 141 19.02 -0.83 0.52
N GLN A 142 19.83 -0.49 -0.49
CA GLN A 142 20.25 -1.44 -1.53
C GLN A 142 21.03 -2.62 -0.95
N LEU A 143 22.03 -2.37 -0.11
CA LEU A 143 22.80 -3.44 0.56
C LEU A 143 21.90 -4.34 1.43
N LEU A 144 20.99 -3.77 2.20
CA LEU A 144 20.06 -4.56 3.02
C LEU A 144 19.08 -5.38 2.17
N TYR A 145 18.66 -4.85 1.03
CA TYR A 145 17.81 -5.58 0.09
C TYR A 145 18.57 -6.73 -0.59
N ASP A 146 19.80 -6.48 -1.02
CA ASP A 146 20.67 -7.49 -1.65
C ASP A 146 21.00 -8.63 -0.68
N LEU A 147 21.15 -8.32 0.61
CA LEU A 147 21.31 -9.31 1.68
C LEU A 147 20.00 -10.01 2.06
N GLY A 148 18.86 -9.63 1.47
CA GLY A 148 17.54 -10.16 1.79
C GLY A 148 17.01 -9.80 3.19
N LEU A 149 17.68 -8.88 3.89
CA LEU A 149 17.37 -8.51 5.27
C LEU A 149 16.23 -7.49 5.38
N ASN A 150 16.00 -6.70 4.33
CA ASN A 150 14.92 -5.72 4.30
C ASN A 150 14.16 -5.75 2.97
N ARG A 151 12.84 -6.00 3.04
CA ARG A 151 11.92 -5.97 1.90
C ARG A 151 10.75 -5.06 2.25
N PRO A 152 10.93 -3.73 2.14
CA PRO A 152 9.89 -2.82 2.56
C PRO A 152 8.65 -2.97 1.68
N SER A 153 7.49 -2.92 2.33
CA SER A 153 6.19 -3.06 1.68
C SER A 153 5.21 -2.02 2.22
N ALA A 154 4.35 -1.48 1.36
CA ALA A 154 3.27 -0.57 1.72
C ALA A 154 1.93 -1.25 1.46
N PRO A 155 1.07 -1.44 2.49
CA PRO A 155 -0.26 -2.00 2.28
C PRO A 155 -1.18 -0.98 1.60
N PHE A 156 -2.18 -1.47 0.89
CA PHE A 156 -3.27 -0.65 0.38
C PHE A 156 -4.59 -1.41 0.41
N THR A 157 -5.68 -0.68 0.59
CA THR A 157 -7.04 -1.22 0.51
C THR A 157 -7.94 -0.19 -0.15
N ALA A 158 -8.97 -0.67 -0.85
CA ALA A 158 -10.00 0.16 -1.45
C ALA A 158 -11.29 -0.63 -1.64
N SER A 159 -12.41 0.07 -1.72
CA SER A 159 -13.70 -0.49 -2.07
C SER A 159 -14.54 0.51 -2.85
N GLY A 160 -15.51 0.01 -3.61
CA GLY A 160 -16.44 0.83 -4.37
C GLY A 160 -17.77 0.12 -4.61
N PRO A 161 -18.84 0.87 -4.87
CA PRO A 161 -20.18 0.31 -5.08
C PRO A 161 -20.34 -0.36 -6.46
N GLY A 162 -19.46 -0.05 -7.42
CA GLY A 162 -19.60 -0.50 -8.80
C GLY A 162 -18.29 -0.40 -9.58
N MET A 163 -18.19 -1.18 -10.66
CA MET A 163 -17.05 -1.14 -11.59
C MET A 163 -17.38 -0.28 -12.82
N GLY A 164 -16.40 0.51 -13.26
CA GLY A 164 -16.53 1.35 -14.43
C GLY A 164 -16.58 0.53 -15.74
N SER A 165 -17.36 1.02 -16.70
CA SER A 165 -17.25 0.65 -18.11
C SER A 165 -16.05 1.40 -18.68
N GLY A 166 -14.90 0.72 -18.83
CA GLY A 166 -13.59 1.35 -19.00
C GLY A 166 -13.54 2.48 -20.02
N GLY A 167 -13.15 3.68 -19.57
CA GLY A 167 -12.52 4.66 -20.44
C GLY A 167 -11.15 4.13 -20.90
N THR A 168 -10.65 4.59 -22.05
CA THR A 168 -9.34 4.16 -22.57
C THR A 168 -8.25 4.25 -21.50
N ILE A 169 -7.53 3.15 -21.26
CA ILE A 169 -6.33 3.14 -20.40
C ILE A 169 -5.25 3.96 -21.13
N PRO A 170 -4.66 5.00 -20.53
CA PRO A 170 -3.49 5.62 -21.12
C PRO A 170 -2.35 4.61 -21.14
N SER A 171 -2.00 4.13 -22.33
CA SER A 171 -0.77 3.37 -22.53
C SER A 171 0.39 4.32 -22.28
N ALA A 172 1.25 4.00 -21.31
CA ALA A 172 2.47 4.76 -21.08
C ALA A 172 3.38 4.59 -22.30
N GLY A 173 3.50 5.66 -23.09
CA GLY A 173 4.49 5.78 -24.17
C GLY A 173 5.87 6.14 -23.63
#